data_AF-A0A971S7U8-F1
#
_entry.id   AF-A0A971S7U8-F1
#
_cell.length_a   1.000
_cell.length_b   1.000
_cell.length_c   1.000
_cell.angle_alpha   90.00
_cell.angle_beta   90.00
_cell.angle_gamma   90.00
#
_symmetry.space_group_name_H-M   'P 1'
#
loop_
_entity.id
_entity.type
_entity.pdbx_description
1 polymer ?
#
loop_
_entity_poly.entity_id
_entity_poly.type
_entity_poly.pdbx_seq_one_letter_code
_entity_poly.pdbx_strand_id
1 'polypeptide(L)'
;MWMAFGISAIITAILNVVFAMNGKTNKWFGFLSLSLTLLTVCAFYSDAASRVISEDWSGLMDILPSTAKALWVCSVASILINGFALVIKSSK
;
A
#
# COMPACT_ATOMS: atom_id res chain seq x y z
N MET A 1 4.27 8.80 -9.65
CA MET A 1 4.03 7.36 -9.86
C MET A 1 3.61 6.65 -8.58
N TRP A 2 4.42 6.69 -7.50
CA TRP A 2 4.12 5.98 -6.24
C TRP A 2 2.78 6.38 -5.60
N MET A 3 2.41 7.67 -5.56
CA MET A 3 1.12 8.10 -5.01
C MET A 3 -0.09 7.50 -5.73
N ALA A 4 -0.02 7.29 -7.05
CA ALA A 4 -1.13 6.70 -7.81
C ALA A 4 -1.37 5.25 -7.35
N PHE A 5 -0.31 4.46 -7.21
CA PHE A 5 -0.41 3.10 -6.68
C PHE A 5 -0.93 3.08 -5.24
N GLY A 6 -0.50 4.03 -4.40
CA GLY A 6 -0.96 4.12 -3.01
C GLY A 6 -2.46 4.41 -2.91
N ILE A 7 -2.96 5.36 -3.70
CA ILE A 7 -4.39 5.69 -3.75
C ILE A 7 -5.20 4.48 -4.25
N SER A 8 -4.74 3.82 -5.31
CA SER A 8 -5.39 2.60 -5.82
C SER A 8 -5.39 1.46 -4.79
N ALA A 9 -4.31 1.32 -3.99
CA ALA A 9 -4.23 0.33 -2.92
C ALA A 9 -5.28 0.57 -1.82
N ILE A 10 -5.52 1.83 -1.47
CA ILE A 10 -6.54 2.22 -0.47
C ILE A 10 -7.94 1.94 -1.01
N ILE A 11 -8.24 2.34 -2.24
CA ILE A 11 -9.55 2.10 -2.87
C ILE A 11 -9.86 0.60 -2.89
N THR A 12 -8.89 -0.22 -3.32
CA THR A 12 -9.06 -1.67 -3.38
C THR A 12 -9.14 -2.33 -2.00
N ALA A 13 -8.45 -1.80 -0.98
CA ALA A 13 -8.59 -2.26 0.41
C ALA A 13 -10.02 -2.02 0.94
N ILE A 14 -10.57 -0.83 0.72
CA ILE A 14 -11.95 -0.48 1.13
C ILE A 14 -12.95 -1.40 0.43
N LEU A 15 -12.80 -1.62 -0.88
CA LEU A 15 -13.64 -2.55 -1.63
C LEU A 15 -13.53 -3.97 -1.06
N ASN A 16 -12.33 -4.45 -0.73
CA ASN A 16 -12.12 -5.77 -0.14
C ASN A 16 -12.91 -5.94 1.17
N VAL A 17 -12.85 -4.95 2.07
CA VAL A 17 -13.59 -4.97 3.35
C VAL A 17 -15.10 -4.94 3.14
N VAL A 18 -15.62 -4.03 2.31
CA VAL A 18 -17.06 -3.91 2.04
C VAL A 18 -17.62 -5.21 1.45
N PHE A 19 -16.91 -5.81 0.50
CA PHE A 19 -17.32 -7.08 -0.11
C PHE A 19 -17.26 -8.26 0.89
N ALA A 20 -16.25 -8.31 1.76
CA ALA A 20 -16.15 -9.30 2.83
C ALA A 20 -17.33 -9.19 3.82
N MET A 21 -17.73 -7.97 4.19
CA MET A 21 -18.89 -7.73 5.05
C MET A 21 -20.21 -8.20 4.41
N ASN A 22 -20.38 -7.92 3.11
CA ASN A 22 -21.57 -8.30 2.34
C ASN A 22 -21.62 -9.79 1.95
N GLY A 23 -20.66 -10.61 2.40
CA GLY A 23 -20.58 -12.05 2.07
C GLY A 23 -20.21 -12.34 0.61
N LYS A 24 -19.97 -11.32 -0.22
CA LYS A 24 -19.50 -11.48 -1.60
C LYS A 24 -17.99 -11.59 -1.61
N THR A 25 -17.47 -12.81 -1.51
CA THR A 25 -16.01 -12.99 -1.37
C THR A 25 -15.27 -12.88 -2.70
N ASN A 26 -14.65 -11.73 -2.97
CA ASN A 26 -13.75 -11.58 -4.12
C ASN A 26 -12.28 -11.49 -3.65
N LYS A 27 -11.54 -12.60 -3.75
CA LYS A 27 -10.12 -12.70 -3.36
C LYS A 27 -9.22 -11.74 -4.16
N TRP A 28 -9.67 -11.29 -5.32
CA TRP A 28 -8.90 -10.42 -6.20
C TRP A 28 -8.66 -9.04 -5.62
N PHE A 29 -9.59 -8.49 -4.82
CA PHE A 29 -9.41 -7.14 -4.26
C PHE A 29 -8.31 -7.09 -3.20
N GLY A 30 -8.23 -8.10 -2.33
CA GLY A 30 -7.16 -8.19 -1.34
C GLY A 30 -5.79 -8.38 -1.96
N PHE A 31 -5.69 -9.27 -2.96
CA PHE A 31 -4.44 -9.45 -3.72
C PHE A 31 -4.02 -8.17 -4.45
N LEU A 32 -4.97 -7.49 -5.09
CA LEU A 32 -4.72 -6.24 -5.81
C LEU A 32 -4.28 -5.14 -4.86
N SER A 33 -4.91 -5.01 -3.70
CA SER A 33 -4.55 -4.02 -2.67
C SER A 33 -3.12 -4.23 -2.16
N LEU A 34 -2.75 -5.46 -1.81
CA LEU A 34 -1.38 -5.78 -1.37
C LEU A 34 -0.36 -5.58 -2.49
N SER A 35 -0.68 -5.98 -3.72
CA SER A 35 0.21 -5.79 -4.88
C SER A 35 0.47 -4.31 -5.15
N LEU A 36 -0.57 -3.47 -5.09
CA LEU A 36 -0.45 -2.03 -5.25
C LEU A 36 0.30 -1.37 -4.08
N THR A 37 0.12 -1.89 -2.86
CA THR A 37 0.90 -1.45 -1.69
C THR A 37 2.39 -1.72 -1.91
N LEU A 38 2.75 -2.94 -2.33
CA LEU A 38 4.14 -3.29 -2.66
C LEU A 38 4.69 -2.43 -3.79
N LEU A 39 3.93 -2.24 -4.87
CA LEU A 39 4.36 -1.43 -6.01
C LEU A 39 4.55 0.04 -5.62
N THR A 40 3.78 0.55 -4.65
CA THR A 40 3.99 1.89 -4.07
C THR A 40 5.34 1.99 -3.37
N VAL A 41 5.68 1.00 -2.53
CA VAL A 41 6.97 0.95 -1.83
C VAL A 41 8.13 0.83 -2.82
N CYS A 42 8.02 -0.06 -3.82
CA CYS A 42 9.03 -0.19 -4.86
C CYS A 42 9.20 1.11 -5.67
N ALA A 43 8.11 1.75 -6.06
CA ALA A 43 8.16 3.00 -6.80
C ALA A 43 8.77 4.15 -5.98
N PHE A 44 8.46 4.22 -4.68
CA PHE A 44 9.08 5.19 -3.78
C PHE A 44 10.58 4.93 -3.59
N TYR A 45 10.97 3.66 -3.43
CA TYR A 45 12.37 3.27 -3.34
C TYR A 45 13.14 3.63 -4.61
N SER A 46 12.58 3.36 -5.80
CA SER A 46 13.20 3.74 -7.07
C SER A 46 13.31 5.27 -7.24
N ASP A 47 12.32 6.04 -6.77
CA ASP A 47 12.39 7.51 -6.77
C ASP A 47 13.54 8.00 -5.88
N ALA A 48 13.66 7.46 -4.66
CA ALA A 48 14.75 7.77 -3.75
C ALA A 48 16.12 7.41 -4.35
N ALA A 49 16.26 6.23 -4.97
CA ALA A 49 17.49 5.82 -5.64
C ALA A 49 17.86 6.75 -6.80
N SER A 50 16.89 7.18 -7.61
CA SER A 50 17.12 8.13 -8.69
C SER A 50 17.61 9.49 -8.16
N ARG A 51 17.07 9.95 -7.03
CA ARG A 51 17.49 11.21 -6.37
C ARG A 51 18.89 11.13 -5.78
N VAL A 52 19.28 9.96 -5.25
CA VAL A 52 20.67 9.70 -4.81
C VAL A 52 21.62 9.80 -6.01
N ILE A 53 21.27 9.19 -7.14
CA ILE A 53 22.08 9.23 -8.37
C ILE A 53 22.19 10.68 -8.90
N SER A 54 21.13 11.47 -8.77
CA SER A 54 21.13 12.88 -9.18
C SER A 54 21.68 13.84 -8.12
N GLU A 55 22.23 13.32 -7.01
CA GLU A 55 22.77 14.10 -5.88
C GLU A 55 21.78 15.12 -5.27
N ASP A 56 20.48 14.83 -5.32
CA ASP A 56 19.42 15.66 -4.72
C ASP A 56 19.27 15.39 -3.22
N TRP A 57 20.36 15.60 -2.47
CA TRP A 57 20.42 15.31 -1.03
C TRP A 57 19.44 16.15 -0.21
N SER A 58 19.26 17.41 -0.62
CA SER A 58 18.36 18.35 0.05
C SER A 58 16.91 17.89 -0.08
N GLY A 59 16.46 17.56 -1.30
CA GLY A 59 15.11 17.02 -1.51
C GLY A 59 14.91 15.66 -0.83
N LEU A 60 15.95 14.83 -0.79
CA LEU A 60 15.92 13.55 -0.10
C LEU A 60 15.78 13.71 1.42
N MET A 61 16.51 14.64 2.04
CA MET A 61 16.43 14.89 3.49
C MET A 61 15.06 15.43 3.92
N ASP A 62 14.39 16.21 3.08
CA ASP A 62 13.07 16.77 3.38
C ASP A 62 11.95 15.70 3.30
N ILE A 63 11.99 14.87 2.25
CA ILE A 63 10.87 13.98 1.91
C ILE A 63 11.07 12.55 2.45
N LEU A 64 12.29 12.01 2.39
CA LEU A 64 12.55 10.59 2.66
C LEU A 64 12.19 10.19 4.11
N PRO A 65 12.59 10.94 5.17
CA PRO A 65 12.36 10.49 6.55
C PRO A 65 10.88 10.45 6.94
N SER A 66 10.10 11.44 6.50
CA SER A 66 8.67 11.56 6.80
C SER A 66 7.86 10.55 5.98
N THR A 67 8.13 10.49 4.68
CA THR A 67 7.38 9.64 3.74
C THR A 67 7.66 8.15 3.95
N ALA A 68 8.91 7.77 4.25
CA ALA A 68 9.25 6.38 4.55
C ALA A 68 8.51 5.86 5.79
N LYS A 69 8.43 6.67 6.87
CA LYS A 69 7.66 6.32 8.07
C LYS A 69 6.18 6.16 7.77
N ALA A 70 5.60 7.09 7.00
CA ALA A 70 4.20 7.01 6.59
C ALA A 70 3.92 5.75 5.76
N LEU A 71 4.78 5.44 4.78
CA LEU A 71 4.65 4.22 3.96
C LEU A 71 4.76 2.95 4.79
N TRP A 72 5.62 2.92 5.81
CA TRP A 72 5.73 1.77 6.70
C TRP A 72 4.43 1.54 7.49
N VAL A 73 3.88 2.60 8.09
CA VAL A 73 2.60 2.55 8.81
C VAL A 73 1.46 2.13 7.88
N CYS A 74 1.37 2.72 6.70
CA CYS A 74 0.35 2.37 5.70
C CYS A 74 0.47 0.93 5.22
N SER A 75 1.69 0.42 5.05
CA SER A 75 1.93 -0.96 4.61
C SER A 75 1.49 -1.96 5.67
N VAL A 76 1.83 -1.71 6.94
CA VAL A 76 1.34 -2.53 8.06
C VAL A 76 -0.18 -2.49 8.14
N ALA A 77 -0.78 -1.31 8.05
CA ALA A 77 -2.24 -1.18 8.03
C ALA A 77 -2.88 -1.96 6.87
N SER A 78 -2.30 -1.90 5.67
CA SER A 78 -2.77 -2.65 4.50
C SER A 78 -2.72 -4.17 4.72
N ILE A 79 -1.64 -4.68 5.32
CA ILE A 79 -1.52 -6.09 5.68
C ILE A 79 -2.58 -6.49 6.70
N LEU A 80 -2.78 -5.68 7.75
CA LEU A 80 -3.78 -5.97 8.80
C LEU A 80 -5.20 -5.98 8.23
N ILE A 81 -5.57 -4.96 7.43
CA ILE A 81 -6.91 -4.84 6.83
C ILE A 81 -7.19 -6.02 5.89
N ASN A 82 -6.26 -6.31 4.97
CA ASN A 82 -6.44 -7.39 4.00
C ASN A 82 -6.37 -8.77 4.66
N GLY A 83 -5.54 -8.94 5.69
CA GLY A 83 -5.48 -10.15 6.52
C GLY A 83 -6.75 -10.39 7.31
N PHE A 84 -7.31 -9.36 7.94
CA PHE A 84 -8.57 -9.44 8.67
C PHE A 84 -9.75 -9.86 7.77
N ALA A 85 -9.80 -9.32 6.55
CA ALA A 85 -10.80 -9.72 5.55
C ALA A 85 -10.72 -11.22 5.18
N LEU A 86 -9.51 -11.81 5.18
CA LEU A 86 -9.33 -13.25 4.97
C LEU A 86 -9.85 -14.08 6.15
N VAL A 87 -9.63 -13.62 7.38
CA VAL A 87 -10.08 -14.32 8.59
C VAL A 87 -11.61 -14.29 8.71
N ILE A 88 -12.25 -13.14 8.49
CA ILE A 88 -13.73 -13.04 8.44
C ILE A 88 -14.31 -14.03 7.42
N LYS A 89 -13.68 -14.13 6.25
CA LYS A 89 -14.09 -15.07 5.22
C LYS A 89 -13.99 -16.52 5.71
N SER A 90 -12.93 -16.90 6.41
CA SER A 90 -12.73 -18.29 6.85
C SER A 90 -13.74 -18.75 7.92
N SER A 91 -14.40 -17.81 8.60
CA SER A 91 -15.36 -18.08 9.68
C SER A 91 -16.82 -18.15 9.22
N LYS A 92 -17.14 -17.83 7.96
CA LYS A 92 -18.47 -17.92 7.36
C LYS A 92 -18.50 -19.06 6.34
#